data_AF-A0A953GQS1-F1
#
_entry.id   AF-A0A953GQS1-F1
#
_cell.length_a   1.000
_cell.length_b   1.000
_cell.length_c   1.000
_cell.angle_alpha   90.00
_cell.angle_beta   90.00
_cell.angle_gamma   90.00
#
_symmetry.space_group_name_H-M   'P 1'
#
loop_
_entity.id
_entity.type
_entity.pdbx_description
1 polymer ?
#
loop_
_entity_poly.entity_id
_entity_poly.type
_entity_poly.pdbx_seq_one_letter_code
_entity_poly.pdbx_strand_id
1 'polypeptide(L)'
;MKNTLTVSPDVVREVARVTTLAMPGVLALVAKPGAPAVANDPYRGVEVTVRENRAHLRLRVVAAADVSLIALGQKLQAEVAEAVKEIVGMDVVAVDVTFEDVRNAA
;
A
#
# COMPACT_ATOMS: atom_id res chain seq x y z
N MET A 1 -32.65 -7.67 5.01
CA MET A 1 -31.60 -8.14 4.08
C MET A 1 -30.34 -7.34 4.34
N LYS A 2 -29.28 -7.94 4.89
CA LYS A 2 -27.95 -7.29 4.96
C LYS A 2 -27.32 -7.47 3.59
N ASN A 3 -27.26 -6.40 2.81
CA ASN A 3 -26.59 -6.39 1.51
C ASN A 3 -25.08 -6.25 1.77
N THR A 4 -24.44 -7.33 2.22
CA THR A 4 -23.00 -7.31 2.50
C THR A 4 -22.25 -7.45 1.17
N LEU A 5 -21.80 -6.34 0.60
CA LEU A 5 -20.81 -6.35 -0.47
C LEU A 5 -19.48 -6.81 0.16
N THR A 6 -19.16 -8.08 0.03
CA THR A 6 -17.86 -8.62 0.45
C THR A 6 -16.84 -8.26 -0.62
N VAL A 7 -16.17 -7.12 -0.48
CA VAL A 7 -15.03 -6.81 -1.35
C VAL A 7 -13.88 -7.74 -0.99
N SER A 8 -13.32 -8.42 -2.00
CA SER A 8 -12.11 -9.21 -1.78
C SER A 8 -10.99 -8.31 -1.26
N PRO A 9 -10.28 -8.68 -0.18
CA PRO A 9 -9.10 -7.95 0.29
C PRO A 9 -8.04 -7.70 -0.80
N ASP A 10 -8.03 -8.54 -1.83
CA ASP A 10 -7.12 -8.40 -2.98
C ASP A 10 -7.42 -7.16 -3.82
N VAL A 11 -8.68 -6.71 -3.89
CA VAL A 11 -9.03 -5.45 -4.57
C VAL A 11 -8.45 -4.25 -3.82
N VAL A 12 -8.53 -4.27 -2.48
CA VAL A 12 -7.91 -3.22 -1.64
C VAL A 12 -6.39 -3.22 -1.82
N ARG A 13 -5.78 -4.41 -1.88
CA ARG A 13 -4.34 -4.56 -2.15
C ARG A 13 -3.97 -3.98 -3.50
N GLU A 14 -4.74 -4.28 -4.54
CA GLU A 14 -4.43 -3.82 -5.90
C GLU A 14 -4.55 -2.31 -6.03
N VAL A 15 -5.60 -1.71 -5.46
CA VAL A 15 -5.76 -0.25 -5.42
C VAL A 15 -4.57 0.39 -4.71
N ALA A 16 -4.22 -0.09 -3.52
CA ALA A 16 -3.08 0.44 -2.78
C ALA A 16 -1.75 0.26 -3.54
N ARG A 17 -1.56 -0.88 -4.22
CA ARG A 17 -0.37 -1.17 -5.04
C ARG A 17 -0.24 -0.20 -6.20
N VAL A 18 -1.31 -0.03 -6.99
CA VAL A 18 -1.33 0.86 -8.15
C VAL A 18 -1.13 2.31 -7.73
N THR A 19 -1.85 2.78 -6.72
CA THR A 19 -1.72 4.15 -6.20
C THR A 19 -0.30 4.41 -5.69
N THR A 20 0.29 3.46 -4.96
CA THR A 20 1.67 3.60 -4.44
C THR A 20 2.69 3.68 -5.57
N LEU A 21 2.60 2.80 -6.57
CA LEU A 21 3.55 2.77 -7.69
C LEU A 21 3.39 3.96 -8.64
N ALA A 22 2.24 4.61 -8.65
CA ALA A 22 2.01 5.84 -9.41
C ALA A 22 2.64 7.09 -8.75
N MET A 23 3.06 7.01 -7.48
CA MET A 23 3.62 8.16 -6.77
C MET A 23 5.06 8.45 -7.20
N PRO A 24 5.36 9.70 -7.61
CA PRO A 24 6.74 10.13 -7.84
C PRO A 24 7.60 9.93 -6.59
N GLY A 25 8.80 9.38 -6.77
CA GLY A 25 9.71 9.05 -5.67
C GLY A 25 9.55 7.62 -5.12
N VAL A 26 8.54 6.87 -5.56
CA VAL A 26 8.45 5.42 -5.31
C VAL A 26 9.13 4.67 -6.45
N LEU A 27 10.17 3.89 -6.12
CA LEU A 27 10.91 3.08 -7.09
C LEU A 27 10.39 1.64 -7.18
N ALA A 28 9.96 1.07 -6.06
CA ALA A 28 9.43 -0.30 -6.03
C ALA A 28 8.61 -0.58 -4.76
N LEU A 29 7.79 -1.62 -4.83
CA LEU A 29 7.24 -2.32 -3.67
C LEU A 29 8.01 -3.61 -3.44
N VAL A 30 8.36 -3.90 -2.19
CA VAL A 30 9.22 -5.04 -1.85
C VAL A 30 8.60 -5.91 -0.76
N ALA A 31 8.89 -7.21 -0.82
CA ALA A 31 8.40 -8.14 0.19
C ALA A 31 8.99 -7.78 1.55
N LYS A 32 8.29 -8.20 2.61
CA LYS A 32 8.86 -8.18 3.95
C LYS A 32 10.22 -8.91 3.97
N PRO A 33 11.28 -8.32 4.55
CA PRO A 33 12.54 -9.01 4.75
C PRO A 33 12.33 -10.36 5.47
N GLY A 34 12.96 -11.42 4.95
CA GLY A 34 12.82 -12.77 5.48
C GLY A 34 11.53 -13.52 5.10
N ALA A 35 10.69 -12.96 4.23
CA ALA A 35 9.59 -13.71 3.63
C ALA A 35 10.14 -14.87 2.77
N PRO A 36 9.49 -16.06 2.76
CA PRO A 36 9.94 -17.19 1.95
C PRO A 36 10.07 -16.81 0.47
N ALA A 37 11.12 -17.27 -0.21
CA ALA A 37 11.36 -16.99 -1.63
C ALA A 37 10.20 -17.45 -2.55
N VAL A 38 9.37 -18.38 -2.07
CA VAL A 38 8.16 -18.91 -2.74
C VAL A 38 6.96 -17.97 -2.67
N ALA A 39 7.11 -16.76 -2.12
CA ALA A 39 6.06 -15.75 -2.12
C ALA A 39 5.87 -15.15 -3.54
N ASN A 40 5.22 -15.92 -4.43
CA ASN A 40 4.58 -15.46 -5.67
C ASN A 40 3.35 -14.60 -5.36
N ASP A 41 3.41 -13.77 -4.32
CA ASP A 41 2.33 -12.85 -4.00
C ASP A 41 2.39 -11.69 -5.01
N PRO A 42 1.38 -11.55 -5.90
CA PRO A 42 1.34 -10.47 -6.88
C PRO A 42 1.25 -9.09 -6.21
N TYR A 43 0.84 -9.04 -4.94
CA TYR A 43 0.74 -7.83 -4.12
C TYR A 43 1.94 -7.63 -3.20
N ARG A 44 3.11 -8.20 -3.56
CA ARG A 44 4.37 -8.05 -2.83
C ARG A 44 4.56 -6.62 -2.32
N GLY A 45 4.70 -6.49 -1.00
CA GLY A 45 4.90 -5.20 -0.33
C GLY A 45 3.63 -4.46 0.10
N VAL A 46 2.45 -5.04 -0.13
CA VAL A 46 1.17 -4.52 0.36
C VAL A 46 0.50 -5.57 1.24
N GLU A 47 0.40 -5.28 2.53
CA GLU A 47 -0.39 -6.08 3.48
C GLU A 47 -1.68 -5.35 3.81
N VAL A 48 -2.80 -6.07 3.83
CA VAL A 48 -4.11 -5.53 4.22
C VAL A 48 -4.72 -6.41 5.28
N THR A 49 -5.13 -5.79 6.39
CA THR A 49 -5.98 -6.39 7.41
C THR A 49 -7.34 -5.70 7.39
N VAL A 50 -8.43 -6.45 7.22
CA VAL A 50 -9.79 -5.91 7.25
C VAL A 50 -10.49 -6.37 8.52
N ARG A 51 -11.08 -5.43 9.26
CA ARG A 51 -11.96 -5.70 10.41
C ARG A 51 -13.16 -4.77 10.34
N GLU A 52 -14.38 -5.30 10.43
CA GLU A 52 -15.61 -4.50 10.47
C GLU A 52 -15.74 -3.48 9.32
N ASN A 53 -15.42 -3.88 8.08
CA ASN A 53 -15.40 -3.00 6.91
C ASN A 53 -14.42 -1.81 7.01
N ARG A 54 -13.37 -1.97 7.81
CA ARG A 54 -12.27 -1.00 7.93
C ARG A 54 -10.95 -1.68 7.58
N ALA A 55 -10.16 -1.02 6.74
CA ALA A 55 -8.86 -1.50 6.31
C ALA A 55 -7.73 -0.85 7.10
N HIS A 56 -6.75 -1.67 7.49
CA HIS A 56 -5.42 -1.23 7.89
C HIS A 56 -4.44 -1.77 6.86
N LEU A 57 -3.70 -0.86 6.22
CA LEU A 57 -2.74 -1.17 5.18
C LEU A 57 -1.31 -0.99 5.70
N ARG A 58 -0.40 -1.85 5.24
CA ARG A 58 1.03 -1.66 5.41
C ARG A 58 1.73 -1.74 4.07
N LEU A 59 2.52 -0.72 3.76
CA LEU A 59 3.26 -0.56 2.52
C LEU A 59 4.75 -0.67 2.80
N ARG A 60 5.45 -1.44 1.95
CA ARG A 60 6.91 -1.59 1.98
C ARG A 60 7.50 -1.09 0.68
N VAL A 61 8.21 0.02 0.78
CA VAL A 61 8.55 0.87 -0.36
C VAL A 61 10.06 1.01 -0.46
N VAL A 62 10.58 1.00 -1.69
CA VAL A 62 11.92 1.53 -2.01
C VAL A 62 11.72 2.93 -2.55
N ALA A 63 12.36 3.92 -1.93
CA ALA A 63 12.24 5.32 -2.31
C ALA A 63 13.43 5.82 -3.13
N ALA A 64 13.21 6.88 -3.89
CA ALA A 64 14.26 7.62 -4.56
C ALA A 64 15.10 8.41 -3.54
N ALA A 65 16.39 8.60 -3.80
CA ALA A 65 17.32 9.28 -2.90
C ALA A 65 17.17 10.81 -2.89
N ASP A 66 16.50 11.37 -3.91
CA ASP A 66 16.33 12.81 -4.14
C ASP A 66 15.02 13.38 -3.58
N VAL A 67 14.23 12.58 -2.85
CA VAL A 67 12.94 13.00 -2.29
C VAL A 67 12.93 13.02 -0.76
N SER A 68 12.09 13.87 -0.18
CA SER A 68 11.84 13.87 1.27
C SER A 68 10.99 12.65 1.65
N LEU A 69 11.56 11.71 2.40
CA LEU A 69 10.85 10.52 2.87
C LEU A 69 9.65 10.84 3.78
N ILE A 70 9.74 11.92 4.57
CA ILE A 70 8.64 12.35 5.43
C ILE A 70 7.47 12.84 4.56
N ALA A 71 7.74 13.70 3.58
CA ALA A 71 6.71 14.22 2.69
C ALA A 71 6.13 13.11 1.79
N LEU A 72 6.98 12.22 1.27
CA LEU A 72 6.54 11.07 0.49
C LEU A 72 5.68 10.12 1.32
N GLY A 73 6.07 9.83 2.57
CA GLY A 73 5.30 9.01 3.49
C GLY A 73 3.92 9.59 3.77
N GLN A 74 3.84 10.88 4.13
CA GLN A 74 2.56 11.58 4.36
C GLN A 74 1.67 11.57 3.12
N LYS A 75 2.25 11.79 1.94
CA LYS A 75 1.51 11.75 0.68
C LYS A 75 0.99 10.36 0.37
N LEU A 76 1.83 9.32 0.50
CA LEU A 76 1.41 7.93 0.33
C LEU A 76 0.27 7.55 1.27
N GLN A 77 0.34 7.99 2.53
CA GLN A 77 -0.73 7.73 3.50
C GLN A 77 -2.06 8.34 3.07
N ALA A 78 -2.05 9.61 2.64
CA ALA A 78 -3.24 10.32 2.21
C ALA A 78 -3.83 9.72 0.92
N GLU A 79 -3.01 9.62 -0.14
CA GLU A 79 -3.43 9.20 -1.48
C GLU A 79 -3.95 7.75 -1.49
N VAL A 80 -3.30 6.84 -0.74
CA VAL A 80 -3.75 5.44 -0.67
C VAL A 80 -5.04 5.33 0.14
N ALA A 81 -5.16 6.06 1.25
CA ALA A 81 -6.39 6.04 2.04
C ALA A 81 -7.58 6.59 1.25
N GLU A 82 -7.38 7.68 0.52
CA GLU A 82 -8.37 8.29 -0.35
C GLU A 82 -8.77 7.35 -1.49
N ALA A 83 -7.80 6.83 -2.25
CA ALA A 83 -8.07 5.92 -3.36
C ALA A 83 -8.83 4.65 -2.93
N VAL A 84 -8.46 4.04 -1.80
CA VAL A 84 -9.19 2.88 -1.26
C VAL A 84 -10.61 3.26 -0.89
N LYS A 85 -10.82 4.41 -0.25
CA LYS A 85 -12.16 4.87 0.11
C LYS A 85 -13.02 5.17 -1.13
N GLU A 86 -12.47 5.85 -2.14
CA GLU A 86 -13.21 6.24 -3.34
C GLU A 86 -13.52 5.06 -4.26
N ILE A 87 -12.55 4.17 -4.48
CA ILE A 87 -12.68 3.06 -5.44
C ILE A 87 -13.41 1.87 -4.80
N VAL A 88 -13.12 1.57 -3.54
CA VAL A 88 -13.62 0.37 -2.87
C VAL A 88 -14.79 0.66 -1.92
N GLY A 89 -14.95 1.90 -1.46
CA GLY A 89 -15.98 2.26 -0.48
C GLY A 89 -15.66 1.78 0.94
N MET A 90 -14.38 1.47 1.24
CA MET A 90 -13.94 0.99 2.55
C MET A 90 -13.22 2.10 3.32
N ASP A 91 -13.57 2.28 4.59
CA ASP A 91 -12.86 3.23 5.44
C ASP A 91 -11.46 2.70 5.78
N VAL A 92 -10.47 3.57 5.72
CA VAL A 92 -9.08 3.25 6.06
C VAL A 92 -8.75 3.82 7.43
N VAL A 93 -8.36 2.94 8.36
CA VAL A 93 -7.99 3.33 9.73
C VAL A 93 -6.56 3.86 9.78
N ALA A 94 -5.66 3.21 9.05
CA ALA A 94 -4.26 3.58 8.98
C ALA A 94 -3.61 3.02 7.70
N VAL A 95 -2.60 3.76 7.25
CA VAL A 95 -1.64 3.31 6.24
C VAL A 95 -0.25 3.44 6.86
N ASP A 96 0.38 2.31 7.17
CA ASP A 96 1.74 2.28 7.68
C ASP A 96 2.71 2.20 6.51
N VAL A 97 3.62 3.16 6.38
CA VAL A 97 4.62 3.18 5.32
C VAL A 97 5.98 2.86 5.91
N THR A 98 6.62 1.79 5.42
CA THR A 98 8.00 1.43 5.75
C THR A 98 8.87 1.58 4.51
N PHE A 99 9.90 2.40 4.61
CA PHE A 99 10.94 2.51 3.60
C PHE A 99 12.00 1.46 3.88
N GLU A 100 12.06 0.43 3.04
CA GLU A 100 12.98 -0.71 3.22
C GLU A 100 14.35 -0.42 2.58
N ASP A 101 14.42 0.51 1.62
CA ASP A 101 15.65 0.93 0.96
C ASP A 101 15.48 2.31 0.30
N VAL A 102 16.59 2.99 0.03
CA VAL A 102 16.65 4.27 -0.68
C VAL A 102 17.72 4.20 -1.76
N ARG A 103 17.34 4.46 -3.01
CA ARG A 103 18.24 4.33 -4.18
C ARG A 103 18.15 5.55 -5.08
N ASN A 104 19.20 5.80 -5.87
CA ASN A 104 19.08 6.77 -6.94
C ASN A 104 18.06 6.28 -7.98
N ALA A 105 17.22 7.18 -8.48
CA ALA A 105 16.44 6.89 -9.68
C ALA A 105 17.43 6.63 -10.83
N ALA A 106 17.25 5.51 -11.52
CA ALA A 106 18.10 5.11 -12.65
C ALA A 106 17.86 6.00 -13.88
#